data_AF-A0A7W7LZ16-F1
#
_entry.id   AF-A0A7W7LZ16-F1
#
_cell.length_a   1.000
_cell.length_b   1.000
_cell.length_c   1.000
_cell.angle_alpha   90.00
_cell.angle_beta   90.00
_cell.angle_gamma   90.00
#
_symmetry.space_group_name_H-M   'P 1'
#
loop_
_entity.id
_entity.type
_entity.pdbx_description
1 polymer ?
#
loop_
_entity_poly.entity_id
_entity_poly.type
_entity_poly.pdbx_seq_one_letter_code
_entity_poly.pdbx_strand_id
1 'polypeptide(L)'
;MTGSGPQSTELEQLRRLVQERTADLQRVKAEYDNYRKRVRRDRLAVREIAVVNVLKALLPVLDAVDRTCAGEPPTPGLKDIADSLKEQLGSLGVTSFGEVGDPFDPACHDALSHRVASASDRLVCSQILRPGYRLGEHLLRPAAVEVTGPAPPARSASGRECGGRGASAPAPLPVARS
;
A
#
# COMPACT_ATOMS: atom_id res chain seq x y z
N MET A 1 -72.67 36.45 -1.44
CA MET A 1 -71.84 35.26 -1.14
C MET A 1 -71.04 34.90 -2.39
N THR A 2 -69.99 35.65 -2.72
CA THR A 2 -69.14 35.38 -3.89
C THR A 2 -67.84 36.15 -3.72
N GLY A 3 -66.72 35.43 -3.59
CA GLY A 3 -65.40 36.07 -3.43
C GLY A 3 -64.25 35.10 -3.11
N SER A 4 -64.53 33.87 -2.67
CA SER A 4 -63.49 32.97 -2.16
C SER A 4 -62.74 32.15 -3.22
N GLY A 5 -63.23 32.08 -4.46
CA GLY A 5 -62.69 31.25 -5.55
C GLY A 5 -61.24 31.57 -5.94
N PRO A 6 -60.91 32.82 -6.35
CA PRO A 6 -59.55 33.18 -6.75
C PRO A 6 -58.55 33.14 -5.58
N GLN A 7 -58.99 33.51 -4.37
CA GLN A 7 -58.13 33.46 -3.18
C GLN A 7 -57.81 32.02 -2.73
N SER A 8 -58.73 31.07 -2.93
CA SER A 8 -58.46 29.65 -2.63
C SER A 8 -57.38 29.05 -3.54
N THR A 9 -57.40 29.38 -4.83
CA THR A 9 -56.41 28.92 -5.82
C THR A 9 -55.02 29.48 -5.53
N GLU A 10 -54.93 30.76 -5.16
CA GLU A 10 -53.67 31.40 -4.80
C GLU A 10 -53.06 30.78 -3.53
N LEU A 11 -53.88 30.49 -2.52
CA LEU A 11 -53.45 29.79 -1.30
C LEU A 11 -52.91 28.38 -1.59
N GLU A 12 -53.53 27.64 -2.51
CA GLU A 12 -53.04 26.31 -2.91
C GLU A 12 -51.70 26.39 -3.66
N GLN A 13 -51.52 27.39 -4.52
CA GLN A 13 -50.25 27.64 -5.21
C GLN A 13 -49.13 28.00 -4.22
N LEU A 14 -49.42 28.89 -3.27
CA LEU A 14 -48.49 29.25 -2.19
C LEU A 14 -48.10 28.03 -1.35
N ARG A 15 -49.07 27.17 -0.99
CA ARG A 15 -48.80 25.92 -0.24
C ARG A 15 -47.92 24.96 -1.02
N ARG A 16 -48.14 24.80 -2.33
CA ARG A 16 -47.26 23.99 -3.19
C ARG A 16 -45.85 24.55 -3.22
N LEU A 17 -45.68 25.85 -3.45
CA LEU A 17 -44.37 26.49 -3.45
C LEU A 17 -43.65 26.31 -2.11
N VAL A 18 -44.36 26.46 -0.98
CA VAL A 18 -43.77 26.21 0.35
C VAL A 18 -43.35 24.76 0.52
N GLN A 19 -44.16 23.80 0.07
CA GLN A 19 -43.82 22.37 0.13
C GLN A 19 -42.60 22.05 -0.74
N GLU A 20 -42.56 22.52 -1.98
CA GLU A 20 -41.45 22.35 -2.91
C GLU A 20 -40.16 22.93 -2.33
N ARG A 21 -40.20 24.18 -1.84
CA ARG A 21 -39.02 24.81 -1.21
C ARG A 21 -38.60 24.11 0.08
N THR A 22 -39.53 23.60 0.86
CA THR A 22 -39.21 22.82 2.06
C THR A 22 -38.52 21.51 1.69
N ALA A 23 -38.99 20.82 0.65
CA ALA A 23 -38.37 19.61 0.13
C ALA A 23 -36.97 19.87 -0.43
N ASP A 24 -36.79 20.96 -1.20
CA ASP A 24 -35.49 21.41 -1.70
C ASP A 24 -34.51 21.66 -0.54
N LEU A 25 -34.93 22.40 0.49
CA LEU A 25 -34.11 22.69 1.66
C LEU A 25 -33.74 21.42 2.43
N GLN A 26 -34.66 20.48 2.59
CA GLN A 26 -34.38 19.20 3.24
C GLN A 26 -33.36 18.38 2.44
N ARG A 27 -33.47 18.37 1.11
CA ARG A 27 -32.52 17.70 0.23
C ARG A 27 -31.12 18.32 0.32
N VAL A 28 -31.00 19.64 0.19
CA VAL A 28 -29.71 20.34 0.29
C VAL A 28 -29.08 20.13 1.67
N LYS A 29 -29.89 20.15 2.74
CA LYS A 29 -29.43 19.85 4.10
C LYS A 29 -28.87 18.43 4.20
N ALA A 30 -29.56 17.44 3.63
CA ALA A 30 -29.09 16.06 3.61
C ALA A 30 -27.78 15.90 2.81
N GLU A 31 -27.68 16.54 1.65
CA GLU A 31 -26.46 16.58 0.84
C GLU A 31 -25.29 17.21 1.61
N TYR A 32 -25.52 18.32 2.32
CA TYR A 32 -24.53 18.97 3.15
C TYR A 32 -24.07 18.10 4.32
N ASP A 33 -24.99 17.44 5.03
CA ASP A 33 -24.64 16.54 6.12
C ASP A 33 -23.82 15.34 5.64
N ASN A 34 -24.15 14.79 4.47
CA ASN A 34 -23.37 13.73 3.83
C ASN A 34 -21.99 14.21 3.42
N TYR A 35 -21.88 15.40 2.80
CA TYR A 35 -20.61 16.02 2.46
C TYR A 35 -19.74 16.26 3.70
N ARG A 36 -20.30 16.82 4.77
CA ARG A 36 -19.58 17.08 6.03
C ARG A 36 -19.06 15.79 6.66
N LYS A 37 -19.85 14.71 6.66
CA LYS A 37 -19.41 13.39 7.14
C LYS A 37 -18.24 12.86 6.29
N ARG A 38 -18.33 12.97 4.97
CA ARG A 38 -17.28 12.56 4.05
C ARG A 38 -15.98 13.35 4.26
N VAL A 39 -16.06 14.68 4.29
CA VAL A 39 -14.88 15.55 4.49
C VAL A 39 -14.19 15.27 5.82
N ARG A 40 -14.94 15.01 6.90
CA ARG A 40 -14.33 14.64 8.19
C ARG A 40 -13.54 13.34 8.11
N ARG A 41 -14.08 12.31 7.44
CA ARG A 41 -13.38 11.04 7.22
C ARG A 41 -12.12 11.25 6.38
N ASP A 42 -12.25 11.99 5.28
CA ASP A 42 -11.13 12.23 4.35
C ASP A 42 -10.01 13.03 5.04
N ARG A 43 -10.35 14.02 5.87
CA ARG A 43 -9.35 14.76 6.67
C ARG A 43 -8.56 13.87 7.63
N LEU A 44 -9.21 12.90 8.26
CA LEU A 44 -8.53 11.95 9.14
C LEU A 44 -7.56 11.08 8.35
N ALA A 45 -8.02 10.51 7.23
CA ALA A 45 -7.19 9.68 6.35
C ALA A 45 -5.98 10.45 5.80
N VAL A 46 -6.17 11.70 5.38
CA VAL A 46 -5.06 12.56 4.89
C VAL A 46 -4.04 12.81 5.99
N ARG A 47 -4.49 13.02 7.25
CA ARG A 47 -3.58 13.19 8.38
C ARG A 47 -2.76 11.93 8.65
N GLU A 48 -3.39 10.76 8.64
CA GLU A 48 -2.71 9.47 8.84
C GLU A 48 -1.66 9.22 7.75
N ILE A 49 -2.03 9.43 6.48
CA ILE A 49 -1.11 9.31 5.35
C ILE A 49 0.06 10.31 5.46
N ALA A 50 -0.21 11.55 5.88
CA ALA A 50 0.84 12.55 6.08
C ALA A 50 1.86 12.11 7.14
N VAL A 51 1.39 11.59 8.29
CA VAL A 51 2.26 11.06 9.34
C VAL A 51 3.10 9.88 8.81
N VAL A 52 2.48 8.94 8.12
CA VAL A 52 3.16 7.79 7.50
C VAL A 52 4.26 8.25 6.55
N ASN A 53 3.99 9.25 5.70
CA ASN A 53 4.98 9.76 4.74
C ASN A 53 6.17 10.42 5.43
N VAL A 54 5.94 11.19 6.49
CA VAL A 54 7.02 11.80 7.28
C VAL A 54 7.87 10.72 7.95
N LEU A 55 7.24 9.72 8.56
CA LEU A 55 7.97 8.62 9.20
C LEU A 55 8.79 7.82 8.17
N LYS A 56 8.22 7.52 7.00
CA LYS A 56 8.95 6.87 5.90
C LYS A 56 10.18 7.67 5.47
N ALA A 57 10.08 8.99 5.41
CA ALA A 57 11.20 9.87 5.07
C ALA A 57 12.29 9.91 6.17
N LEU A 58 11.94 9.64 7.43
CA LEU A 58 12.89 9.58 8.55
C LEU A 58 13.59 8.22 8.70
N LEU A 59 13.02 7.13 8.17
CA LEU A 59 13.64 5.79 8.27
C LEU A 59 15.10 5.71 7.79
N PRO A 60 15.52 6.37 6.68
CA PRO A 60 16.92 6.34 6.26
C PRO A 60 17.89 6.95 7.28
N VAL A 61 17.42 7.90 8.10
CA VAL A 61 18.24 8.51 9.17
C VAL A 61 18.42 7.51 10.31
N LEU A 62 17.36 6.81 10.70
CA LEU A 62 17.42 5.73 11.68
C LEU A 62 18.38 4.62 11.22
N ASP A 63 18.27 4.20 9.96
CA ASP A 63 19.18 3.20 9.38
C ASP A 63 20.65 3.69 9.36
N ALA A 64 20.88 4.99 9.16
CA ALA A 64 22.23 5.55 9.20
C ALA A 64 22.80 5.50 10.61
N VAL A 65 22.00 5.84 11.62
CA VAL A 65 22.39 5.74 13.05
C VAL A 65 22.69 4.30 13.41
N ASP A 66 21.81 3.35 13.06
CA ASP A 66 22.01 1.92 13.35
C ASP A 66 23.27 1.38 12.64
N ARG A 67 23.50 1.77 11.37
CA ARG A 67 24.70 1.38 10.63
C ARG A 67 25.98 1.92 11.27
N THR A 68 25.98 3.16 11.75
CA THR A 68 27.13 3.74 12.45
C THR A 68 27.39 3.01 13.77
N CYS A 69 26.35 2.72 14.54
CA CYS A 69 26.47 1.99 15.80
C CYS A 69 26.94 0.53 15.63
N ALA A 70 26.66 -0.08 14.47
CA ALA A 70 27.11 -1.44 14.15
C ALA A 70 28.57 -1.50 13.66
N GLY A 71 29.06 -0.44 13.03
CA GLY A 71 30.41 -0.39 12.45
C GLY A 71 31.52 -0.02 13.42
N GLU A 72 31.27 0.95 14.30
CA GLU A 72 32.22 1.44 15.31
C GLU A 72 31.61 1.37 16.70
N PRO A 73 32.40 1.16 17.77
CA PRO A 73 31.90 1.25 19.12
C PRO A 73 31.32 2.66 19.34
N PRO A 74 30.00 2.78 19.58
CA PRO A 74 29.35 4.09 19.61
C PRO A 74 29.89 4.88 20.80
N THR A 75 30.18 6.16 20.55
CA THR A 75 30.41 7.09 21.65
C THR A 75 29.15 7.15 22.53
N PRO A 76 29.27 7.34 23.86
CA PRO A 76 28.12 7.38 24.76
C PRO A 76 27.02 8.34 24.27
N GLY A 77 27.40 9.53 23.77
CA GLY A 77 26.43 10.50 23.24
C GLY A 77 25.69 10.04 21.97
N LEU A 78 26.33 9.25 21.09
CA LEU A 78 25.64 8.69 19.92
C LEU A 78 24.62 7.63 20.35
N LYS A 79 24.98 6.81 21.34
CA LYS A 79 24.09 5.81 21.90
C LYS A 79 22.85 6.46 22.54
N ASP A 80 23.04 7.51 23.33
CA ASP A 80 21.94 8.25 23.96
C ASP A 80 20.98 8.85 22.92
N ILE A 81 21.52 9.39 21.81
CA ILE A 81 20.72 9.91 20.70
C ILE A 81 19.95 8.77 20.00
N ALA A 82 20.60 7.63 19.75
CA ALA A 82 19.96 6.48 19.11
C ALA A 82 18.83 5.91 19.96
N ASP A 83 19.06 5.78 21.27
CA ASP A 83 18.06 5.29 22.23
C ASP A 83 16.91 6.28 22.37
N SER A 84 17.19 7.58 22.49
CA SER A 84 16.16 8.63 22.51
C SER A 84 15.33 8.62 21.22
N LEU A 85 15.96 8.47 20.06
CA LEU A 85 15.25 8.41 18.78
C LEU A 85 14.33 7.19 18.70
N LYS A 86 14.80 6.03 19.16
CA LYS A 86 14.00 4.80 19.21
C LYS A 86 12.82 4.94 20.18
N GLU A 87 13.03 5.56 21.34
CA GLU A 87 11.97 5.83 22.31
C GLU A 87 10.92 6.78 21.76
N GLN A 88 11.33 7.88 21.11
CA GLN A 88 10.39 8.83 20.50
C GLN A 88 9.58 8.18 19.37
N LEU A 89 10.22 7.38 18.50
CA LEU A 89 9.53 6.63 17.45
C LEU A 89 8.57 5.58 18.03
N GLY A 90 8.97 4.90 19.10
CA GLY A 90 8.12 3.97 19.85
C GLY A 90 6.89 4.65 20.45
N SER A 91 7.05 5.86 21.01
CA SER A 91 5.92 6.64 21.56
C SER A 91 4.92 7.09 20.50
N LEU A 92 5.37 7.29 19.25
CA LEU A 92 4.52 7.53 18.09
C LEU A 92 3.82 6.26 17.57
N GLY A 93 4.11 5.09 18.14
CA GLY A 93 3.52 3.80 17.78
C GLY A 93 4.24 3.07 16.65
N VAL A 94 5.48 3.48 16.32
CA VAL A 94 6.32 2.75 15.37
C VAL A 94 6.88 1.50 16.04
N THR A 95 6.72 0.34 15.40
CA THR A 95 7.29 -0.93 15.85
C THR A 95 8.19 -1.51 14.76
N SER A 96 9.38 -1.96 15.17
CA SER A 96 10.28 -2.73 14.31
C SER A 96 9.85 -4.20 14.28
N PHE A 97 10.06 -4.86 13.14
CA PHE A 97 9.79 -6.29 12.99
C PHE A 97 10.78 -6.92 12.00
N GLY A 98 10.80 -8.26 11.98
CA GLY A 98 11.71 -9.07 11.19
C GLY A 98 12.89 -9.52 12.05
N GLU A 99 12.67 -10.57 12.83
CA GLU A 99 13.69 -11.26 13.62
C GLU A 99 14.21 -12.51 12.86
N VAL A 100 15.41 -12.97 13.23
CA VAL A 100 16.01 -14.16 12.61
C VAL A 100 15.21 -15.37 13.10
N GLY A 101 14.69 -16.16 12.16
CA GLY A 101 13.83 -17.30 12.45
C GLY A 101 12.33 -17.03 12.27
N ASP A 102 11.92 -15.79 11.97
CA ASP A 102 10.52 -15.49 11.71
C ASP A 102 9.99 -16.20 10.45
N PRO A 103 8.71 -16.63 10.44
CA PRO A 103 8.08 -17.15 9.24
C PRO A 103 8.02 -16.07 8.17
N PHE A 104 8.42 -16.41 6.95
CA PHE A 104 8.38 -15.45 5.85
C PHE A 104 6.94 -15.15 5.44
N ASP A 105 6.62 -13.85 5.42
CA ASP A 105 5.32 -13.32 4.96
C ASP A 105 5.57 -12.28 3.84
N PRO A 106 5.16 -12.55 2.59
CA PRO A 106 5.29 -11.60 1.49
C PRO A 106 4.64 -10.23 1.71
N ALA A 107 3.65 -10.13 2.61
CA ALA A 107 3.00 -8.86 2.92
C ALA A 107 3.88 -7.93 3.77
N CYS A 108 4.80 -8.49 4.58
CA CYS A 108 5.63 -7.74 5.52
C CYS A 108 7.13 -7.87 5.24
N HIS A 109 7.55 -8.88 4.48
CA HIS A 109 8.94 -9.20 4.22
C HIS A 109 9.26 -9.10 2.73
N ASP A 110 10.41 -8.48 2.43
CA ASP A 110 10.99 -8.40 1.09
C ASP A 110 12.18 -9.37 1.01
N ALA A 111 12.00 -10.48 0.29
CA ALA A 111 13.02 -11.52 0.14
C ALA A 111 14.03 -11.11 -0.94
N LEU A 112 15.21 -10.64 -0.53
CA LEU A 112 16.27 -10.23 -1.46
C LEU A 112 17.13 -11.40 -1.97
N SER A 113 17.21 -12.47 -1.18
CA SER A 113 17.98 -13.66 -1.52
C SER A 113 17.28 -14.91 -1.01
N HIS A 114 17.32 -15.99 -1.78
CA HIS A 114 16.80 -17.30 -1.41
C HIS A 114 17.94 -18.31 -1.37
N ARG A 115 18.16 -18.90 -0.19
CA ARG A 115 19.08 -20.02 -0.01
C ARG A 115 18.30 -21.33 0.09
N VAL A 116 18.71 -22.32 -0.69
CA VAL A 116 18.13 -23.66 -0.60
C VAL A 116 18.69 -24.33 0.65
N ALA A 117 17.83 -24.70 1.59
CA ALA A 117 18.19 -25.63 2.66
C ALA A 117 17.21 -26.80 2.70
N SER A 118 17.78 -27.99 2.83
CA SER A 118 17.09 -29.28 2.84
C SER A 118 16.32 -29.58 4.14
N ALA A 119 16.39 -28.69 5.14
CA ALA A 119 15.91 -28.96 6.50
C ALA A 119 14.52 -28.37 6.84
N SER A 120 13.95 -27.50 5.99
CA SER A 120 12.67 -26.84 6.28
C SER A 120 11.70 -26.91 5.09
N ASP A 121 10.47 -27.32 5.36
CA ASP A 121 9.35 -27.31 4.40
C ASP A 121 8.76 -25.90 4.16
N ARG A 122 9.14 -24.92 4.99
CA ARG A 122 8.60 -23.55 4.96
C ARG A 122 9.72 -22.53 4.72
N LEU A 123 9.37 -21.42 4.06
CA LEU A 123 10.26 -20.27 3.92
C LEU A 123 10.39 -19.56 5.28
N VAL A 124 11.62 -19.46 5.77
CA VAL A 124 11.96 -18.82 7.04
C VAL A 124 13.00 -17.74 6.80
N CYS A 125 12.91 -16.63 7.52
CA CYS A 125 13.88 -15.55 7.50
C CYS A 125 15.20 -16.02 8.15
N SER A 126 16.21 -16.36 7.35
CA SER A 126 17.51 -16.84 7.84
C SER A 126 18.46 -15.71 8.24
N GLN A 127 18.36 -14.56 7.58
CA GLN A 127 19.13 -13.38 7.93
C GLN A 127 18.31 -12.14 7.66
N ILE A 128 18.41 -11.15 8.55
CA ILE A 128 17.81 -9.83 8.36
C ILE A 128 18.90 -8.92 7.83
N LEU A 129 18.69 -8.38 6.63
CA LEU A 129 19.59 -7.41 6.02
C LEU A 129 19.20 -5.99 6.42
N ARG A 130 17.89 -5.75 6.60
CA ARG A 130 17.36 -4.48 7.09
C ARG A 130 16.06 -4.70 7.84
N PRO A 131 15.89 -4.13 9.06
CA PRO A 131 14.65 -4.26 9.81
C PRO A 131 13.49 -3.55 9.10
N GLY A 132 12.31 -4.16 9.23
CA GLY A 132 11.03 -3.61 8.80
C GLY A 132 10.43 -2.72 9.88
N TYR A 133 9.58 -1.78 9.48
CA TYR A 133 8.89 -0.86 10.38
C TYR A 133 7.42 -0.74 10.03
N ARG A 134 6.55 -0.73 11.05
CA ARG A 134 5.10 -0.50 10.93
C ARG A 134 4.62 0.52 11.95
N LEU A 135 3.56 1.25 11.60
CA LEU A 135 2.86 2.20 12.45
C LEU A 135 1.44 1.67 12.70
N GLY A 136 1.22 1.00 13.84
CA GLY A 136 -0.02 0.26 14.07
C GLY A 136 -0.28 -0.74 12.93
N GLU A 137 -1.35 -0.51 12.17
CA GLU A 137 -1.76 -1.32 11.02
C GLU A 137 -1.09 -0.91 9.69
N HIS A 138 -0.39 0.23 9.64
CA HIS A 138 0.22 0.74 8.42
C HIS A 138 1.68 0.28 8.27
N LEU A 139 1.95 -0.49 7.21
CA LEU A 139 3.31 -0.87 6.84
C LEU A 139 4.08 0.35 6.33
N LEU A 140 5.13 0.76 7.05
CA LEU A 140 6.02 1.84 6.61
C LEU A 140 7.03 1.31 5.59
N ARG A 141 7.67 0.19 5.94
CA ARG A 141 8.68 -0.46 5.10
C ARG A 141 8.74 -1.96 5.42
N PRO A 142 8.75 -2.84 4.40
CA PRO A 142 8.96 -4.27 4.63
C PRO A 142 10.38 -4.54 5.13
N ALA A 143 10.54 -5.60 5.92
CA ALA A 143 11.87 -6.04 6.34
C ALA A 143 12.59 -6.73 5.19
N ALA A 144 13.83 -6.34 4.91
CA ALA A 144 14.63 -6.98 3.88
C ALA A 144 15.33 -8.20 4.47
N VAL A 145 15.02 -9.38 3.95
CA VAL A 145 15.46 -10.66 4.53
C VAL A 145 16.06 -11.58 3.48
N GLU A 146 17.02 -12.39 3.89
CA GLU A 146 17.40 -13.62 3.19
C GLU A 146 16.49 -14.73 3.71
N VAL A 147 15.83 -15.43 2.80
CA VAL A 147 14.96 -16.54 3.13
C VAL A 147 15.65 -17.86 2.85
N THR A 148 15.37 -18.84 3.70
CA THR A 148 15.80 -20.21 3.51
C THR A 148 14.59 -21.12 3.42
N GLY A 149 14.59 -22.03 2.45
CA GLY A 149 13.53 -23.03 2.30
C GLY A 149 13.74 -23.95 1.10
N PRO A 150 12.72 -24.75 0.73
CA PRO A 150 12.85 -25.73 -0.33
C PRO A 150 13.13 -25.05 -1.67
N ALA A 151 13.80 -25.75 -2.58
CA ALA A 151 14.08 -25.24 -3.92
C ALA A 151 12.77 -24.74 -4.56
N PRO A 152 12.76 -23.54 -5.17
CA PRO A 152 11.55 -23.04 -5.79
C PRO A 152 11.11 -24.07 -6.85
N PRO A 153 9.81 -24.39 -6.96
CA PRO A 153 9.36 -25.30 -8.00
C PRO A 153 9.86 -24.74 -9.32
N ALA A 154 10.69 -25.53 -10.02
CA ALA A 154 11.21 -25.15 -11.31
C ALA A 154 10.03 -24.66 -12.13
N ARG A 155 10.02 -23.37 -12.51
CA ARG A 155 9.00 -22.83 -13.39
C ARG A 155 8.99 -23.75 -14.60
N SER A 156 7.94 -24.57 -14.71
CA SER A 156 7.68 -25.32 -15.93
C SER A 156 7.63 -24.28 -17.02
N ALA A 157 8.62 -24.28 -17.89
CA ALA A 157 8.56 -23.55 -19.14
C ALA A 157 7.32 -24.10 -19.85
N SER A 158 6.19 -23.39 -19.74
CA SER A 158 5.04 -23.64 -20.57
C SER A 158 5.50 -23.33 -21.98
N GLY A 159 5.81 -24.39 -22.73
CA GLY A 159 6.13 -24.32 -24.14
C GLY A 159 5.04 -23.53 -24.83
N ARG A 160 5.38 -22.31 -25.27
CA ARG A 160 4.69 -21.74 -26.42
C ARG A 160 5.15 -22.58 -27.59
N GLU A 161 4.31 -23.55 -27.94
CA GLU A 161 4.29 -24.12 -29.28
C GLU A 161 4.14 -22.96 -30.27
N CYS A 162 5.26 -22.52 -30.84
CA CYS A 162 5.25 -21.80 -32.10
C CYS A 162 4.78 -22.80 -33.15
N GLY A 163 3.48 -22.78 -33.45
CA GLY A 163 2.87 -23.56 -34.51
C GLY A 163 3.60 -23.33 -35.83
N GLY A 164 4.32 -24.35 -36.28
CA GLY A 164 4.92 -24.40 -37.61
C GLY A 164 3.81 -24.42 -38.66
N ARG A 165 3.61 -23.28 -39.34
CA ARG A 165 2.97 -23.27 -40.65
C ARG A 165 4.06 -23.62 -41.66
N GLY A 166 3.91 -24.78 -42.30
CA GLY A 166 4.75 -25.20 -43.41
C GLY A 166 4.71 -24.15 -44.51
N ALA A 167 5.87 -23.60 -44.85
CA ALA A 167 6.10 -22.94 -46.12
C ALA A 167 6.81 -23.95 -47.02
N SER A 168 6.08 -24.47 -48.01
CA SER A 168 6.64 -25.30 -49.07
C SER A 168 7.65 -24.48 -49.88
N ALA A 169 8.85 -25.01 -50.04
CA ALA A 169 9.87 -24.45 -50.91
C ALA A 169 9.42 -24.46 -52.39
N PRO A 170 9.55 -23.36 -53.15
CA PRO A 170 9.44 -23.40 -54.60
C PRO A 170 10.76 -23.87 -55.24
N ALA A 171 10.63 -24.67 -56.31
CA ALA A 171 11.71 -25.33 -57.05
C ALA A 171 12.71 -24.35 -57.71
N PRO A 172 13.99 -24.74 -57.88
CA PRO A 172 14.98 -23.92 -58.57
C PRO A 172 14.82 -23.97 -60.10
N LEU A 173 14.96 -22.81 -60.74
CA LEU A 173 14.97 -22.63 -62.20
C LEU A 173 16.26 -23.21 -62.83
N PRO A 174 16.21 -23.75 -64.06
CA PRO A 174 17.38 -24.29 -64.73
C PRO A 174 18.30 -23.19 -65.28
N VAL A 175 19.60 -23.36 -65.07
CA VAL A 175 20.68 -22.52 -65.59
C VAL A 175 20.89 -22.85 -67.07
N ALA A 176 20.72 -21.88 -67.96
CA ALA A 176 21.05 -22.02 -69.38
C ALA A 176 22.59 -22.09 -69.55
N ARG A 177 23.03 -23.10 -70.30
CA ARG A 177 24.42 -23.29 -70.73
C ARG A 177 24.75 -22.41 -71.94
N SER A 178 26.00 -21.93 -71.94
CA SER A 178 26.86 -21.54 -73.07
C SER A 178 26.48 -20.31 -73.88
#